data_AF-Q1EMN1-F1
#
_entry.id   AF-Q1EMN1-F1
#
_cell.length_a   1.000
_cell.length_b   1.000
_cell.length_c   1.000
_cell.angle_alpha   90.00
_cell.angle_beta   90.00
_cell.angle_gamma   90.00
#
_symmetry.space_group_name_H-M   'P 1'
#
loop_
_entity.id
_entity.type
_entity.pdbx_description
1 polymer ?
#
loop_
_entity_poly.entity_id
_entity_poly.type
_entity_poly.pdbx_seq_one_letter_code
_entity_poly.pdbx_strand_id
1 'polypeptide(L)'
;LAFGDAYGNQVYAPRLDDPGTSTFERCSTDTFQIYGPCTYQICYIYLYRSGYDGWMPYGVTIYGYNSQPVTFYYNVNIPGDIWYGFNQCSRVRAAS
;
A
#
# COMPACT_ATOMS: atom_id res chain seq x y z
N LEU A 1 -2.15 0.04 -6.16
CA LEU A 1 -1.57 -0.28 -4.83
C LEU A 1 -1.07 -1.73 -4.85
N ALA A 2 0.12 -1.98 -4.34
CA ALA A 2 0.66 -3.33 -4.13
C ALA A 2 1.28 -3.41 -2.73
N PHE A 3 1.04 -4.48 -1.98
CA PHE A 3 1.68 -4.73 -0.69
C PHE A 3 1.77 -6.22 -0.41
N GLY A 4 2.64 -6.62 0.51
CA GLY A 4 2.82 -8.03 0.80
C GLY A 4 3.85 -8.32 1.89
N ASP A 5 4.17 -9.60 2.02
CA ASP A 5 5.04 -10.14 3.05
C ASP A 5 6.36 -10.71 2.50
N ALA A 6 7.22 -11.17 3.40
CA ALA A 6 8.54 -11.68 3.08
C ALA A 6 8.53 -13.09 2.44
N TYR A 7 7.37 -13.74 2.38
CA TYR A 7 7.19 -15.08 1.81
C TYR A 7 6.71 -15.04 0.35
N GLY A 8 6.51 -13.83 -0.21
CA GLY A 8 6.06 -13.64 -1.58
C GLY A 8 4.54 -13.59 -1.73
N ASN A 9 3.78 -13.54 -0.64
CA ASN A 9 2.34 -13.29 -0.74
C ASN A 9 2.11 -11.82 -1.03
N GLN A 10 1.55 -11.52 -2.21
CA GLN A 10 1.27 -10.17 -2.66
C GLN A 10 -0.24 -9.93 -2.81
N VAL A 11 -0.71 -8.83 -2.27
CA VAL A 11 -2.03 -8.25 -2.56
C VAL A 11 -1.83 -7.09 -3.55
N TYR A 12 -2.63 -7.09 -4.61
CA TYR A 12 -2.61 -6.07 -5.65
C TYR A 12 -4.02 -5.50 -5.85
N ALA A 13 -4.17 -4.19 -5.67
CA ALA A 13 -5.38 -3.45 -5.97
C ALA A 13 -5.09 -2.49 -7.14
N PRO A 14 -5.65 -2.75 -8.34
CA PRO A 14 -5.36 -1.94 -9.53
C PRO A 14 -5.91 -0.52 -9.42
N ARG A 15 -7.04 -0.35 -8.71
CA ARG A 15 -7.69 0.93 -8.50
C ARG A 15 -8.29 0.99 -7.10
N LEU A 16 -8.22 2.16 -6.46
CA LEU A 16 -8.79 2.41 -5.14
C LEU A 16 -9.84 3.53 -5.17
N ASP A 17 -9.66 4.50 -6.06
CA ASP A 17 -10.62 5.57 -6.29
C ASP A 17 -11.83 5.05 -7.09
N ASP A 18 -13.02 5.47 -6.68
CA ASP A 18 -14.20 5.49 -7.52
C ASP A 18 -14.45 6.96 -7.93
N PRO A 19 -14.60 7.29 -9.23
CA PRO A 19 -14.83 8.66 -9.68
C PRO A 19 -16.08 9.34 -9.09
N GLY A 20 -17.00 8.60 -8.45
CA GLY A 20 -18.13 9.15 -7.70
C GLY A 20 -17.84 9.48 -6.24
N THR A 21 -16.65 9.16 -5.73
CA THR A 21 -16.27 9.28 -4.32
C THR A 21 -15.17 10.32 -4.14
N SER A 22 -15.32 11.24 -3.18
CA SER A 22 -14.29 12.22 -2.77
C SER A 22 -13.13 11.55 -2.03
N THR A 23 -12.50 10.56 -2.69
CA THR A 23 -11.33 9.84 -2.18
C THR A 23 -10.07 10.67 -2.35
N PHE A 24 -9.15 10.56 -1.40
CA PHE A 24 -7.85 11.22 -1.42
C PHE A 24 -7.90 12.76 -1.34
N GLU A 25 -8.99 13.29 -0.80
CA GLU A 25 -9.12 14.71 -0.49
C GLU A 25 -8.06 15.18 0.52
N ARG A 26 -7.82 16.49 0.54
CA ARG A 26 -6.88 17.07 1.50
C ARG A 26 -7.38 16.86 2.94
N CYS A 27 -6.47 16.43 3.82
CA CYS A 27 -6.75 16.18 5.23
C CYS A 27 -7.84 15.12 5.47
N SER A 28 -8.07 14.21 4.52
CA SER A 28 -8.97 13.06 4.71
C SER A 28 -8.23 11.82 5.22
N THR A 29 -8.99 10.83 5.63
CA THR A 29 -8.53 9.45 5.81
C THR A 29 -9.54 8.54 5.13
N ASP A 30 -9.13 7.86 4.07
CA ASP A 30 -9.96 6.95 3.30
C ASP A 30 -9.62 5.51 3.65
N THR A 31 -10.64 4.67 3.88
CA THR A 31 -10.48 3.27 4.27
C THR A 31 -11.04 2.36 3.20
N PHE A 32 -10.25 1.39 2.77
CA PHE A 32 -10.59 0.43 1.71
C PHE A 32 -10.51 -0.99 2.24
N GLN A 33 -11.45 -1.83 1.82
CA GLN A 33 -11.39 -3.28 2.04
C GLN A 33 -10.93 -3.94 0.75
N ILE A 34 -9.78 -4.64 0.82
CA ILE A 34 -9.13 -5.24 -0.35
C ILE A 34 -9.03 -6.75 -0.09
N TYR A 35 -9.46 -7.54 -1.08
CA TYR A 35 -9.34 -8.99 -1.04
C TYR A 35 -8.10 -9.45 -1.80
N GLY A 36 -7.45 -10.48 -1.29
CA GLY A 36 -6.23 -11.05 -1.85
C GLY A 36 -5.82 -12.32 -1.11
N PRO A 37 -4.63 -12.88 -1.40
CA PRO A 37 -4.10 -14.01 -0.65
C PRO A 37 -3.94 -13.66 0.84
N CYS A 38 -4.00 -14.69 1.68
CA CYS A 38 -3.63 -14.55 3.09
C CYS A 38 -2.17 -14.13 3.20
N THR A 39 -1.91 -13.01 3.85
CA THR A 39 -0.56 -12.50 4.11
C THR A 39 -0.16 -12.73 5.57
N TYR A 40 1.13 -12.88 5.80
CA TYR A 40 1.76 -12.74 7.12
C TYR A 40 2.09 -11.27 7.39
N GLN A 41 3.11 -11.01 8.22
CA GLN A 41 3.55 -9.65 8.52
C GLN A 41 3.90 -8.90 7.23
N ILE A 42 3.09 -7.88 6.92
CA ILE A 42 3.34 -6.99 5.80
C ILE A 42 4.65 -6.24 6.06
N CYS A 43 5.51 -6.25 5.04
CA CYS A 43 6.85 -5.64 5.12
C CYS A 43 7.20 -4.82 3.89
N TYR A 44 6.34 -4.80 2.87
CA TYR A 44 6.49 -3.89 1.75
C TYR A 44 5.15 -3.31 1.29
N ILE A 45 5.21 -2.13 0.71
CA ILE A 45 4.09 -1.44 0.06
C ILE A 45 4.63 -0.59 -1.08
N TYR A 46 3.90 -0.53 -2.18
CA TYR A 46 4.13 0.40 -3.28
C TYR A 46 2.81 1.05 -3.69
N LEU A 47 2.84 2.37 -3.77
CA LEU A 47 1.78 3.21 -4.32
C LEU A 47 2.12 3.50 -5.79
N TYR A 48 1.08 3.52 -6.62
CA TYR A 48 1.16 3.98 -8.00
C TYR A 48 0.10 5.06 -8.16
N ARG A 49 0.53 6.24 -8.60
CA ARG A 49 -0.35 7.37 -8.88
C ARG A 49 -0.34 7.64 -10.37
N SER A 50 -1.51 7.64 -10.99
CA SER A 50 -1.73 8.13 -12.35
C SER A 50 -2.53 9.42 -12.32
N GLY A 51 -2.42 10.23 -13.37
CA GLY A 51 -3.18 11.48 -13.52
C GLY A 51 -2.36 12.72 -13.15
N TYR A 52 -2.97 13.89 -13.34
CA TYR A 52 -2.27 15.17 -13.24
C TYR A 52 -2.16 15.69 -11.81
N ASP A 53 -3.15 15.41 -10.97
CA ASP A 53 -3.21 15.95 -9.61
C ASP A 53 -2.16 15.28 -8.72
N GLY A 54 -1.36 16.10 -8.04
CA GLY A 54 -0.42 15.64 -7.03
C GLY A 54 -1.17 15.03 -5.84
N TRP A 55 -0.52 14.08 -5.17
CA TRP A 55 -1.05 13.48 -3.95
C TRP A 55 0.09 13.23 -2.98
N MET A 56 -0.07 13.73 -1.74
CA MET A 56 0.90 13.58 -0.65
C MET A 56 0.19 12.94 0.55
N PRO A 57 0.21 11.60 0.65
CA PRO A 57 -0.31 10.92 1.82
C PRO A 57 0.63 11.13 3.01
N TYR A 58 0.06 11.32 4.20
CA TYR A 58 0.85 11.31 5.44
C TYR A 58 1.40 9.90 5.71
N GLY A 59 0.53 8.90 5.67
CA GLY A 59 0.92 7.49 5.78
C GLY A 59 -0.20 6.54 5.38
N VAL A 60 0.15 5.27 5.22
CA VAL A 60 -0.77 4.19 4.92
C VAL A 60 -0.67 3.14 6.00
N THR A 61 -1.78 2.83 6.66
CA THR A 61 -1.87 1.74 7.64
C THR A 61 -2.57 0.55 7.01
N ILE A 62 -1.94 -0.63 7.06
CA ILE A 62 -2.51 -1.88 6.56
C ILE A 62 -2.89 -2.74 7.75
N TYR A 63 -4.15 -3.18 7.76
CA TYR A 63 -4.68 -4.18 8.68
C TYR A 63 -4.84 -5.49 7.93
N GLY A 64 -4.44 -6.60 8.56
CA GLY A 64 -4.59 -7.93 8.01
C GLY A 64 -5.06 -8.90 9.08
N TYR A 65 -5.71 -9.99 8.66
CA TYR A 65 -6.26 -10.98 9.58
C TYR A 65 -5.17 -11.72 10.37
N ASN A 66 -4.06 -12.08 9.71
CA ASN A 66 -2.96 -12.85 10.29
C ASN A 66 -1.69 -12.02 10.53
N SER A 67 -1.80 -10.68 10.55
CA SER A 67 -0.65 -9.77 10.64
C SER A 67 -0.92 -8.64 11.60
N GLN A 68 0.11 -8.17 12.30
CA GLN A 68 -0.04 -6.94 13.09
C GLN A 68 -0.22 -5.74 12.15
N PRO A 69 -1.05 -4.75 12.52
CA PRO A 69 -1.16 -3.52 11.75
C PRO A 69 0.20 -2.86 11.56
N VAL A 70 0.48 -2.39 10.36
CA VAL A 70 1.74 -1.70 10.03
C VAL A 70 1.43 -0.38 9.34
N THR A 71 2.15 0.67 9.73
CA THR A 71 2.03 2.00 9.13
C THR A 71 3.31 2.37 8.37
N PHE A 72 3.15 2.78 7.11
CA PHE A 72 4.20 3.32 6.28
C PHE A 72 4.00 4.82 6.10
N TYR A 73 4.93 5.63 6.59
CA TYR A 73 4.85 7.09 6.48
C TYR A 73 5.51 7.58 5.20
N TYR A 74 4.77 8.33 4.38
CA TYR A 74 5.26 8.89 3.13
C TYR A 74 5.64 10.36 3.32
N ASN A 75 4.66 11.21 3.69
CA ASN A 75 4.82 12.67 3.86
C ASN A 75 5.62 13.34 2.73
N VAL A 76 5.47 12.83 1.51
CA VAL A 76 6.10 13.31 0.27
C VAL A 76 5.11 13.18 -0.89
N ASN A 77 5.23 14.03 -1.89
CA ASN A 77 4.43 13.91 -3.12
C ASN A 77 4.76 12.59 -3.82
N ILE A 78 3.74 11.78 -4.09
CA ILE A 78 3.90 10.52 -4.81
C ILE A 78 4.17 10.84 -6.29
N PRO A 79 5.32 10.38 -6.84
CA PRO A 79 5.63 10.61 -8.25
C PRO A 79 4.58 9.97 -9.15
N GLY A 80 4.35 10.59 -10.31
CA GLY A 80 3.43 10.07 -11.31
C GLY A 80 4.04 8.92 -12.09
N ASP A 81 3.20 7.96 -12.44
CA ASP A 81 3.49 6.89 -13.39
C ASP A 81 4.70 6.01 -13.04
N ILE A 82 4.96 5.86 -11.74
CA ILE A 82 5.99 4.99 -11.20
C ILE A 82 5.53 4.39 -9.86
N TRP A 83 5.97 3.17 -9.58
CA TRP A 83 5.80 2.54 -8.28
C TRP A 83 6.73 3.18 -7.25
N TYR A 84 6.15 3.75 -6.18
CA TYR A 84 6.88 4.41 -5.11
C TYR A 84 6.49 3.85 -3.75
N GLY A 85 7.47 3.50 -2.91
CA GLY A 85 7.17 2.94 -1.59
C GLY A 85 8.35 2.30 -0.90
N PHE A 86 8.06 1.33 -0.05
CA PHE A 86 8.97 0.75 0.93
C PHE A 86 9.08 -0.75 0.72
N ASN A 87 10.30 -1.28 0.86
CA ASN A 87 10.54 -2.70 1.00
C ASN A 87 11.48 -2.93 2.17
N GLN A 88 10.91 -3.33 3.30
CA GLN A 88 11.60 -3.58 4.56
C GLN A 88 11.58 -5.07 4.91
N CYS A 89 11.25 -5.94 3.95
CA CYS A 89 11.27 -7.37 4.16
C CYS A 89 12.70 -7.82 4.47
N SER A 90 12.94 -8.25 5.70
CA SER A 90 14.13 -9.02 6.00
C SER A 90 14.07 -10.28 5.15
N ARG A 91 15.15 -10.58 4.42
CA ARG A 91 15.22 -11.79 3.60
C ARG A 91 15.03 -12.99 4.52
N VAL A 92 13.85 -13.61 4.48
CA VAL A 92 13.70 -14.98 4.94
C VAL A 92 14.48 -15.80 3.92
N ARG A 93 15.64 -16.34 4.31
CA ARG A 93 16.33 -17.32 3.48
C ARG A 93 15.33 -18.47 3.31
N ALA A 94 14.84 -18.68 2.11
CA ALA A 94 14.13 -19.91 1.79
C ALA A 94 15.07 -21.06 2.16
N ALA A 95 14.68 -21.90 3.12
CA ALA A 95 15.35 -23.17 3.31
C ALA A 95 15.14 -23.97 2.02
N SER A 96 16.24 -24.23 1.31
CA SER A 96 16.26 -25.15 0.15
C SER A 96 16.29 -26.58 0.64
#